data_AF-A0AAV6Q4P8-F1
#
_entry.id   AF-A0AAV6Q4P8-F1
#
_cell.length_a   1.000
_cell.length_b   1.000
_cell.length_c   1.000
_cell.angle_alpha   90.00
_cell.angle_beta   90.00
_cell.angle_gamma   90.00
#
_symmetry.space_group_name_H-M   'P 1'
#
loop_
_entity.id
_entity.type
_entity.pdbx_description
1 polymer ?
#
loop_
_entity_poly.entity_id
_entity_poly.type
_entity_poly.pdbx_seq_one_letter_code
_entity_poly.pdbx_strand_id
1 'polypeptide(L)'
;MPRITSQCLVSERTPLFQSLGCDGYLGSGKVMDICGVCGGDNTTCQLVSGLFQHSLSKIGYHKIVEIPEGATKINVTEMLKSRNYLALRSRSGRSIINGNWAIDRPGKYEGGGTMFTYRRPNEISSTAGESFLAEGPTNEILDVYMIFQQPNPGVHYEYILPSENAVGPQQPNHRTEGNTVTEPGSHDHHSNTHQENFDTAGGERTPPPPPPPLPDNQVPAVQPPTRQRDYNWKLAGVTECSASCGKGFRYSVFQCVHRLNHVQVSDALCDSSSRPSPQEEACNLQPCPAFWDIGEWSECSKTCGLGMQHRQVLCRQVYANRTLNVHTSHCRHLEQPETASTCQLKICSEWQIRTDWTSCSVPCGLGQRSREVRCVSNVGDFVPDEECNMNLRPVDVENCDMGACAKSWFYTEWGNTCSAECGMGVRTRGVLCLTNHVGSLPLEGCGNERPPDSQVCNNGPCENRIEWFTGPWSQCSAECGAGSQQRSVVCLMRSDEGFAIMPLYECSSLERPLSQQSCNLKACGAKWYHTDWSACSKTCEGGFRVREVRCLSDDMQSSEGCDELLRPAEKEDCNPEPCIPYIDDNCKDKYFNCNVVVQARLCVYDYYKMTCCASCSLEAHKQSMNRGRS
;
A
#
# COMPACT_ATOMS: atom_id res chain seq x y z
N MET A 1 -35.25 -34.86 70.89
CA MET A 1 -34.02 -35.13 70.11
C MET A 1 -34.03 -34.25 68.87
N PRO A 2 -33.01 -33.42 68.66
CA PRO A 2 -32.68 -33.01 67.30
C PRO A 2 -31.20 -33.32 67.01
N ARG A 3 -30.95 -34.19 66.03
CA ARG A 3 -29.60 -34.54 65.57
C ARG A 3 -29.27 -33.73 64.33
N ILE A 4 -28.25 -32.87 64.50
CA ILE A 4 -27.04 -32.75 63.69
C ILE A 4 -27.23 -32.66 62.17
N THR A 5 -27.00 -31.45 61.65
CA THR A 5 -26.12 -31.21 60.49
C THR A 5 -25.35 -29.92 60.74
N SER A 6 -24.10 -30.06 61.19
CA SER A 6 -23.15 -28.95 61.37
C SER A 6 -22.49 -28.63 60.03
N GLN A 7 -22.86 -27.50 59.41
CA GLN A 7 -22.01 -26.82 58.43
C GLN A 7 -21.31 -25.67 59.16
N CYS A 8 -20.01 -25.85 59.40
CA CYS A 8 -19.14 -24.85 59.99
C CYS A 8 -18.74 -23.80 58.94
N LEU A 9 -18.81 -22.53 59.34
CA LEU A 9 -18.24 -21.36 58.68
C LEU A 9 -16.75 -21.59 58.39
N VAL A 10 -16.36 -21.50 57.11
CA VAL A 10 -14.95 -21.39 56.72
C VAL A 10 -14.57 -19.91 56.70
N SER A 11 -13.79 -19.53 57.70
CA SER A 11 -12.99 -18.30 57.70
C SER A 11 -11.95 -18.40 56.57
N GLU A 12 -12.01 -17.51 55.60
CA GLU A 12 -10.96 -17.35 54.57
C GLU A 12 -9.65 -16.94 55.24
N ARG A 13 -8.81 -17.94 55.56
CA ARG A 13 -7.38 -17.71 55.77
C ARG A 13 -6.74 -17.66 54.38
N THR A 14 -6.34 -16.47 53.96
CA THR A 14 -5.40 -16.26 52.84
C THR A 14 -4.17 -17.16 53.03
N PRO A 15 -3.83 -18.05 52.08
CA PRO A 15 -2.58 -18.78 52.14
C PRO A 15 -1.42 -17.79 51.90
N LEU A 16 -0.49 -17.72 52.85
CA LEU A 16 0.82 -17.10 52.68
C LEU A 16 1.56 -17.87 51.58
N PHE A 17 1.46 -17.41 50.33
CA PHE A 17 2.33 -17.85 49.25
C PHE A 17 3.75 -17.35 49.57
N GLN A 18 4.62 -18.24 50.05
CA GLN A 18 6.04 -17.97 50.10
C GLN A 18 6.60 -18.02 48.68
N SER A 19 7.13 -16.91 48.19
CA SER A 19 7.77 -16.83 46.87
C SER A 19 9.07 -17.64 46.86
N LEU A 20 9.32 -18.34 45.75
CA LEU A 20 10.60 -19.02 45.49
C LEU A 20 11.70 -17.95 45.34
N GLY A 21 12.74 -18.01 46.18
CA GLY A 21 13.92 -17.17 46.03
C GLY A 21 14.73 -17.56 44.79
N CYS A 22 15.54 -16.63 44.29
CA CYS A 22 16.40 -16.86 43.12
C CYS A 22 17.46 -17.97 43.34
N ASP A 23 17.65 -18.39 44.57
CA ASP A 23 18.54 -19.47 45.01
C ASP A 23 17.84 -20.83 45.03
N GLY A 24 16.57 -20.89 44.60
CA GLY A 24 15.78 -22.12 44.50
C GLY A 24 15.06 -22.51 45.79
N TYR A 25 15.12 -21.70 46.85
CA TYR A 25 14.49 -22.00 48.14
C TYR A 25 13.22 -21.16 48.37
N LEU A 26 12.11 -21.82 48.72
CA LEU A 26 10.84 -21.16 49.09
C LEU A 26 11.04 -20.31 50.35
N GLY A 27 10.69 -19.02 50.27
CA GLY A 27 10.77 -18.11 51.41
C GLY A 27 12.17 -17.55 51.74
N SER A 28 13.17 -17.79 50.88
CA SER A 28 14.54 -17.25 51.07
C SER A 28 14.60 -15.71 51.01
N GLY A 29 13.63 -15.06 50.34
CA GLY A 29 13.58 -13.61 50.20
C GLY A 29 14.66 -13.02 49.28
N LYS A 30 15.58 -13.85 48.78
CA LYS A 30 16.61 -13.45 47.81
C LYS A 30 16.00 -13.27 46.42
N VAL A 31 16.29 -12.11 45.82
CA VAL A 31 15.86 -11.71 44.48
C VAL A 31 17.10 -11.54 43.60
N MET A 32 16.96 -11.77 42.30
CA MET A 32 18.03 -11.48 41.34
C MET A 32 18.31 -9.97 41.33
N ASP A 33 19.58 -9.62 41.40
CA ASP A 33 20.03 -8.25 41.21
C ASP A 33 19.95 -7.85 39.71
N ILE A 34 20.20 -6.59 39.36
CA ILE A 34 20.09 -6.12 37.96
C ILE A 34 21.03 -6.88 37.02
N CYS A 35 22.16 -7.35 37.56
CA CYS A 35 23.22 -8.10 36.90
C CYS A 35 22.91 -9.59 36.73
N GLY A 36 21.80 -10.06 37.29
CA GLY A 36 21.42 -11.47 37.25
C GLY A 36 22.15 -12.34 38.29
N VAL A 37 22.68 -11.74 39.35
CA VAL A 37 23.28 -12.42 40.50
C VAL A 37 22.24 -12.54 41.62
N CYS A 38 21.99 -13.77 42.08
CA CYS A 38 21.01 -14.01 43.13
C CYS A 38 21.49 -13.44 44.48
N GLY A 39 20.76 -12.45 45.02
CA GLY A 39 21.16 -11.75 46.24
C GLY A 39 22.41 -10.87 46.07
N GLY A 40 22.73 -10.47 44.83
CA GLY A 40 23.83 -9.54 44.54
C GLY A 40 23.50 -8.08 44.88
N ASP A 41 24.51 -7.23 44.81
CA ASP A 41 24.48 -5.82 45.20
C ASP A 41 24.53 -4.85 43.99
N ASN A 42 24.28 -5.35 42.77
CA ASN A 42 24.35 -4.60 41.51
C ASN A 42 25.75 -4.10 41.12
N THR A 43 26.83 -4.58 41.74
CA THR A 43 28.20 -4.10 41.48
C THR A 43 28.94 -4.85 40.36
N THR A 44 28.42 -6.00 39.94
CA THR A 44 29.07 -6.92 38.98
C THR A 44 28.82 -6.58 37.51
N CYS A 45 27.98 -5.57 37.24
CA CYS A 45 27.61 -5.12 35.92
C CYS A 45 27.28 -3.62 35.92
N GLN A 46 27.23 -3.03 34.74
CA GLN A 46 26.87 -1.64 34.51
C GLN A 46 25.64 -1.56 33.59
N LEU A 47 24.62 -0.82 34.01
CA LEU A 47 23.51 -0.44 33.14
C LEU A 47 23.93 0.75 32.28
N VAL A 48 23.83 0.59 30.96
CA VAL A 48 24.01 1.65 29.98
C VAL A 48 22.64 1.99 29.40
N SER A 49 22.25 3.26 29.49
CA SER A 49 20.98 3.75 28.95
C SER A 49 21.18 5.13 28.32
N GLY A 50 20.39 5.46 27.29
CA GLY A 50 20.44 6.75 26.62
C GLY A 50 19.23 7.03 25.73
N LEU A 51 19.15 8.27 25.27
CA LEU A 51 18.07 8.77 24.41
C LEU A 51 18.65 9.47 23.18
N PHE A 52 18.28 9.02 22.00
CA PHE A 52 18.71 9.60 20.73
C PHE A 52 17.61 10.47 20.13
N GLN A 53 17.81 11.79 20.11
CA GLN A 53 16.88 12.81 19.61
C GLN A 53 17.52 13.77 18.59
N HIS A 54 18.60 13.37 17.92
CA HIS A 54 19.28 14.25 16.96
C HIS A 54 18.40 14.65 15.78
N SER A 55 18.48 15.92 15.39
CA SER A 55 17.79 16.47 14.22
C SER A 55 18.53 16.07 12.94
N LEU A 56 18.00 15.06 12.26
CA LEU A 56 18.55 14.56 11.00
C LEU A 56 17.84 15.24 9.82
N SER A 57 18.58 15.55 8.77
CA SER A 57 18.07 16.25 7.57
C SER A 57 18.17 15.44 6.28
N LYS A 58 18.87 14.30 6.30
CA LYS A 58 19.09 13.43 5.14
C LYS A 58 18.44 12.07 5.35
N ILE A 59 17.72 11.59 4.34
CA ILE A 59 17.16 10.23 4.32
C ILE A 59 18.31 9.22 4.24
N GLY A 60 18.27 8.18 5.09
CA GLY A 60 19.31 7.14 5.13
C GLY A 60 19.49 6.48 6.49
N TYR A 61 20.53 5.66 6.61
CA TYR A 61 20.93 5.01 7.85
C TYR A 61 21.75 5.96 8.73
N HIS A 62 21.27 6.21 9.94
CA HIS A 62 21.97 7.02 10.93
C HIS A 62 22.27 6.19 12.17
N LYS A 63 23.54 6.10 12.57
CA LYS A 63 23.97 5.31 13.74
C LYS A 63 23.44 5.97 15.01
N ILE A 64 22.78 5.17 15.85
CA ILE A 64 22.22 5.56 17.16
C ILE A 64 23.24 5.27 18.26
N VAL A 65 23.62 4.00 18.40
CA VAL A 65 24.50 3.51 19.47
C VAL A 65 25.23 2.25 19.02
N GLU A 66 26.37 1.97 19.63
CA GLU A 66 27.11 0.72 19.52
C GLU A 66 26.87 -0.12 20.79
N ILE A 67 26.49 -1.38 20.61
CA ILE A 67 26.28 -2.36 21.68
C ILE A 67 27.47 -3.31 21.65
N PRO A 68 28.33 -3.31 22.68
CA PRO A 68 29.54 -4.12 22.67
C PRO A 68 29.25 -5.61 22.94
N GLU A 69 30.27 -6.44 22.81
CA GLU A 69 30.21 -7.85 23.19
C GLU A 69 29.99 -8.01 24.72
N GLY A 70 29.35 -9.10 25.13
CA GLY A 70 28.96 -9.36 26.52
C GLY A 70 27.69 -8.63 26.99
N ALA A 71 27.04 -7.84 26.13
CA ALA A 71 25.84 -7.10 26.50
C ALA A 71 24.63 -8.01 26.70
N THR A 72 23.90 -7.79 27.79
CA THR A 72 22.69 -8.53 28.18
C THR A 72 21.53 -7.57 28.40
N LYS A 73 20.30 -8.11 28.43
CA LYS A 73 19.04 -7.34 28.60
C LYS A 73 18.98 -6.10 27.70
N ILE A 74 19.25 -6.31 26.41
CA ILE A 74 19.25 -5.25 25.40
C ILE A 74 17.80 -4.88 25.09
N ASN A 75 17.49 -3.60 25.14
CA ASN A 75 16.19 -3.05 24.79
C ASN A 75 16.38 -1.73 24.05
N VAL A 76 15.92 -1.67 22.80
CA VAL A 76 15.89 -0.45 22.00
C VAL A 76 14.47 -0.21 21.55
N THR A 77 13.92 0.93 21.94
CA THR A 77 12.51 1.27 21.72
C THR A 77 12.37 2.72 21.25
N GLU A 78 11.60 2.90 20.20
CA GLU A 78 11.18 4.21 19.74
C GLU A 78 10.07 4.77 20.65
N MET A 79 10.23 6.01 21.11
CA MET A 79 9.39 6.63 22.14
C MET A 79 7.95 6.87 21.66
N LEU A 80 7.78 7.29 20.40
CA LEU A 80 6.50 7.49 19.76
C LEU A 80 6.58 6.91 18.36
N LYS A 81 5.50 6.29 17.90
CA LYS A 81 5.40 5.78 16.53
C LYS A 81 5.77 6.85 15.51
N SER A 82 6.71 6.52 14.63
CA SER A 82 7.09 7.35 13.49
C SER A 82 7.15 6.55 12.19
N ARG A 83 7.52 7.19 11.08
CA ARG A 83 7.83 6.52 9.79
C ARG A 83 9.29 6.07 9.71
N ASN A 84 10.07 6.28 10.77
CA ASN A 84 11.44 5.78 10.86
C ASN A 84 11.43 4.30 11.21
N TYR A 85 12.53 3.61 10.89
CA TYR A 85 12.70 2.20 11.20
C TYR A 85 14.00 1.97 11.96
N LEU A 86 13.95 1.12 12.97
CA LEU A 86 15.14 0.71 13.73
C LEU A 86 15.82 -0.43 12.98
N ALA A 87 17.13 -0.33 12.80
CA ALA A 87 17.94 -1.35 12.14
C ALA A 87 19.08 -1.78 13.05
N LEU A 88 19.48 -3.04 12.91
CA LEU A 88 20.56 -3.64 13.69
C LEU A 88 21.52 -4.32 12.74
N ARG A 89 22.81 -4.03 12.86
CA ARG A 89 23.86 -4.55 12.00
C ARG A 89 25.04 -5.01 12.85
N SER A 90 25.63 -6.15 12.52
CA SER A 90 26.91 -6.54 13.09
C SER A 90 28.02 -5.62 12.56
N ARG A 91 29.08 -5.42 13.36
CA ARG A 91 30.27 -4.66 12.94
C ARG A 91 30.97 -5.27 11.72
N SER A 92 30.77 -6.58 11.46
CA SER A 92 31.21 -7.26 10.22
C SER A 92 30.48 -6.78 8.96
N GLY A 93 29.43 -5.99 9.12
CA GLY A 93 28.62 -5.45 8.04
C GLY A 93 27.38 -6.27 7.70
N ARG A 94 27.16 -7.42 8.37
CA ARG A 94 25.95 -8.25 8.23
C ARG A 94 24.75 -7.59 8.91
N SER A 95 23.65 -7.40 8.19
CA SER A 95 22.42 -6.85 8.76
C SER A 95 21.60 -7.95 9.47
N ILE A 96 21.11 -7.66 10.66
CA ILE A 96 20.33 -8.59 11.50
C ILE A 96 18.85 -8.19 11.48
N ILE A 97 18.57 -6.89 11.58
CA ILE A 97 17.21 -6.31 11.49
C ILE A 97 17.26 -5.09 10.56
N ASN A 98 16.32 -5.00 9.62
CA ASN A 98 16.10 -3.89 8.69
C ASN A 98 17.35 -3.49 7.90
N GLY A 99 17.98 -4.48 7.26
CA GLY A 99 19.17 -4.32 6.42
C GLY A 99 18.90 -4.01 4.96
N ASN A 100 19.88 -3.43 4.26
CA ASN A 100 19.86 -3.24 2.80
C ASN A 100 18.60 -2.52 2.26
N TRP A 101 18.09 -1.53 2.99
CA TRP A 101 16.83 -0.82 2.69
C TRP A 101 15.57 -1.71 2.66
N ALA A 102 15.67 -2.96 3.11
CA ALA A 102 14.55 -3.87 3.29
C ALA A 102 14.04 -3.79 4.74
N ILE A 103 12.73 -3.96 4.91
CA ILE A 103 12.06 -3.90 6.20
C ILE A 103 11.55 -5.29 6.58
N ASP A 104 12.13 -5.83 7.63
CA ASP A 104 11.85 -7.15 8.17
C ASP A 104 10.49 -7.19 8.88
N ARG A 105 9.86 -8.38 8.90
CA ARG A 105 8.57 -8.57 9.59
C ARG A 105 8.78 -8.65 11.11
N PRO A 106 7.80 -8.30 11.97
CA PRO A 106 7.89 -8.57 13.40
C PRO A 106 8.16 -10.07 13.64
N GLY A 107 9.15 -10.39 14.48
CA GLY A 107 9.65 -11.77 14.58
C GLY A 107 10.89 -11.90 15.46
N LYS A 108 11.52 -13.08 15.39
CA LYS A 108 12.75 -13.39 16.12
C LYS A 108 13.91 -13.52 15.12
N TYR A 109 15.00 -12.82 15.39
CA TYR A 109 16.17 -12.69 14.51
C TYR A 109 17.43 -13.10 15.26
N GLU A 110 18.21 -14.00 14.69
CA GLU A 110 19.46 -14.47 15.29
C GLU A 110 20.64 -13.60 14.83
N GLY A 111 21.41 -13.08 15.79
CA GLY A 111 22.58 -12.26 15.48
C GLY A 111 23.37 -11.87 16.72
N GLY A 112 24.68 -11.66 16.55
CA GLY A 112 25.59 -11.40 17.65
C GLY A 112 25.49 -12.38 18.81
N GLY A 113 25.29 -13.67 18.53
CA GLY A 113 25.27 -14.72 19.55
C GLY A 113 24.00 -14.78 20.41
N THR A 114 22.99 -13.95 20.10
CA THR A 114 21.71 -13.94 20.82
C THR A 114 20.53 -13.83 19.85
N MET A 115 19.31 -13.90 20.40
CA MET A 115 18.06 -13.85 19.65
C MET A 115 17.32 -12.55 19.95
N PHE A 116 17.24 -11.69 18.95
CA PHE A 116 16.50 -10.43 19.00
C PHE A 116 15.04 -10.65 18.67
N THR A 117 14.14 -10.23 19.55
CA THR A 117 12.70 -10.18 19.27
C THR A 117 12.36 -8.76 18.79
N TYR A 118 12.01 -8.66 17.52
CA TYR A 118 11.65 -7.43 16.84
C TYR A 118 10.12 -7.26 16.80
N ARG A 119 9.63 -6.09 17.21
CA ARG A 119 8.20 -5.80 17.34
C ARG A 119 7.86 -4.47 16.65
N ARG A 120 6.86 -4.52 15.78
CA ARG A 120 6.22 -3.33 15.20
C ARG A 120 4.70 -3.42 15.39
N PRO A 121 4.11 -2.59 16.27
CA PRO A 121 2.66 -2.58 16.48
C PRO A 121 1.88 -2.16 15.23
N ASN A 122 0.74 -2.80 14.96
CA ASN A 122 -0.10 -2.53 13.80
C ASN A 122 -0.79 -1.14 13.86
N GLU A 123 -1.16 -0.61 12.69
CA GLU A 123 -1.57 0.79 12.50
C GLU A 123 -2.85 1.23 13.22
N ILE A 124 -3.68 0.32 13.70
CA ILE A 124 -5.08 0.61 14.08
C ILE A 124 -5.26 0.84 15.60
N SER A 125 -4.36 0.36 16.47
CA SER A 125 -4.65 0.27 17.91
C SER A 125 -3.55 0.76 18.86
N SER A 126 -2.37 1.15 18.38
CA SER A 126 -1.24 1.49 19.27
C SER A 126 -0.44 2.70 18.82
N THR A 127 -0.10 3.56 19.78
CA THR A 127 0.86 4.68 19.66
C THR A 127 2.29 4.25 19.99
N ALA A 128 2.49 3.01 20.45
CA ALA A 128 3.80 2.49 20.79
C ALA A 128 4.70 2.40 19.56
N GLY A 129 5.94 2.86 19.70
CA GLY A 129 6.93 2.83 18.63
C GLY A 129 7.49 1.43 18.37
N GLU A 130 8.35 1.37 17.36
CA GLU A 130 9.09 0.16 17.01
C GLU A 130 10.10 -0.22 18.11
N SER A 131 10.30 -1.52 18.34
CA SER A 131 11.31 -1.98 19.31
C SER A 131 11.97 -3.29 18.91
N PHE A 132 13.21 -3.49 19.38
CA PHE A 132 13.85 -4.79 19.43
C PHE A 132 14.51 -5.02 20.79
N LEU A 133 14.41 -6.26 21.26
CA LEU A 133 14.92 -6.66 22.59
C LEU A 133 15.55 -8.06 22.56
N ALA A 134 16.60 -8.25 23.34
CA ALA A 134 17.35 -9.51 23.43
C ALA A 134 17.88 -9.73 24.86
N GLU A 135 17.91 -10.99 25.30
CA GLU A 135 18.45 -11.34 26.62
C GLU A 135 19.99 -11.27 26.66
N GLY A 136 20.67 -11.46 25.53
CA GLY A 136 22.14 -11.58 25.45
C GLY A 136 22.65 -12.95 25.92
N PRO A 137 23.95 -13.09 26.25
CA PRO A 137 25.01 -12.11 26.01
C PRO A 137 25.33 -11.98 24.51
N THR A 138 25.73 -10.80 24.07
CA THR A 138 26.26 -10.62 22.71
C THR A 138 27.66 -11.22 22.60
N ASN A 139 28.02 -11.79 21.44
CA ASN A 139 29.37 -12.31 21.17
C ASN A 139 30.18 -11.45 20.19
N GLU A 140 29.56 -10.41 19.64
CA GLU A 140 30.16 -9.47 18.69
C GLU A 140 29.59 -8.07 18.94
N ILE A 141 30.25 -7.06 18.41
CA ILE A 141 29.80 -5.67 18.50
C ILE A 141 28.70 -5.42 17.47
N LEU A 142 27.59 -4.82 17.92
CA LEU A 142 26.41 -4.54 17.12
C LEU A 142 26.14 -3.04 17.04
N ASP A 143 25.95 -2.55 15.83
CA ASP A 143 25.57 -1.17 15.56
C ASP A 143 24.05 -1.05 15.40
N VAL A 144 23.46 -0.15 16.17
CA VAL A 144 22.06 0.24 16.04
C VAL A 144 21.97 1.44 15.11
N TYR A 145 21.09 1.35 14.11
CA TYR A 145 20.81 2.41 13.15
C TYR A 145 19.33 2.78 13.16
N MET A 146 19.04 3.99 12.70
CA MET A 146 17.70 4.42 12.33
C MET A 146 17.68 4.75 10.85
N ILE A 147 16.74 4.18 10.12
CA ILE A 147 16.40 4.56 8.75
C ILE A 147 15.49 5.78 8.85
N PHE A 148 16.04 6.95 8.58
CA PHE A 148 15.36 8.23 8.77
C PHE A 148 14.45 8.56 7.57
N GLN A 149 13.15 8.75 7.84
CA GLN A 149 12.13 9.22 6.89
C GLN A 149 11.42 10.49 7.37
N GLN A 150 11.30 10.69 8.68
CA GLN A 150 10.64 11.85 9.28
C GLN A 150 11.31 12.27 10.60
N PRO A 151 11.06 13.48 11.13
CA PRO A 151 11.65 13.93 12.39
C PRO A 151 11.52 12.88 13.51
N ASN A 152 12.66 12.56 14.12
CA ASN A 152 12.77 11.50 15.12
C ASN A 152 12.13 11.93 16.45
N PRO A 153 11.07 11.24 16.93
CA PRO A 153 10.45 11.56 18.22
C PRO A 153 11.31 11.17 19.43
N GLY A 154 12.35 10.36 19.22
CA GLY A 154 13.28 9.87 20.22
C GLY A 154 13.37 8.35 20.19
N VAL A 155 14.59 7.82 20.26
CA VAL A 155 14.83 6.38 20.43
C VAL A 155 15.55 6.18 21.76
N HIS A 156 14.92 5.45 22.68
CA HIS A 156 15.51 5.04 23.95
C HIS A 156 16.20 3.70 23.77
N TYR A 157 17.41 3.58 24.30
CA TYR A 157 18.14 2.32 24.34
C TYR A 157 18.66 2.07 25.75
N GLU A 158 18.69 0.80 26.15
CA GLU A 158 19.30 0.35 27.39
C GLU A 158 19.84 -1.08 27.22
N TYR A 159 20.95 -1.38 27.92
CA TYR A 159 21.54 -2.72 28.00
C TYR A 159 22.50 -2.80 29.20
N ILE A 160 22.86 -4.02 29.60
CA ILE A 160 23.73 -4.30 30.75
C ILE A 160 25.04 -4.90 30.28
N LEU A 161 26.16 -4.36 30.78
CA LEU A 161 27.51 -4.86 30.52
C LEU A 161 28.14 -5.48 31.79
N PRO A 162 28.80 -6.63 31.71
CA PRO A 162 29.59 -7.15 32.82
C PRO A 162 30.80 -6.25 33.10
N SER A 163 31.12 -6.01 34.37
CA SER A 163 32.28 -5.18 34.75
C SER A 163 33.58 -5.99 34.72
N GLU A 164 34.65 -5.48 34.10
CA GLU A 164 35.96 -6.16 33.95
C GLU A 164 36.72 -6.44 35.27
N ASN A 165 36.22 -6.02 36.44
CA ASN A 165 36.87 -6.23 37.73
C ASN A 165 36.54 -7.59 38.38
N ALA A 166 36.62 -8.67 37.61
CA ALA A 166 36.66 -10.04 38.12
C ALA A 166 37.90 -10.75 37.55
N VAL A 167 39.09 -10.28 37.93
CA VAL A 167 40.37 -10.93 37.56
C VAL A 167 40.82 -11.87 38.68
N GLY A 168 41.03 -13.14 38.32
CA GLY A 168 42.02 -14.03 38.95
C GLY A 168 43.32 -14.08 38.12
N PRO A 169 44.49 -14.39 38.71
CA PRO A 169 45.65 -13.51 38.60
C PRO A 169 46.76 -13.91 37.61
N GLN A 170 47.34 -12.84 37.04
CA GLN A 170 48.77 -12.59 36.76
C GLN A 170 49.54 -13.45 35.72
N GLN A 171 49.92 -12.78 34.64
CA GLN A 171 51.32 -12.79 34.20
C GLN A 171 51.75 -11.41 33.69
N PRO A 172 52.81 -10.81 34.25
CA PRO A 172 53.20 -9.43 33.91
C PRO A 172 54.22 -9.34 32.77
N ASN A 173 54.02 -8.27 31.99
CA ASN A 173 55.03 -7.34 31.48
C ASN A 173 55.97 -7.83 30.36
N HIS A 174 55.84 -7.20 29.19
CA HIS A 174 56.64 -6.04 28.72
C HIS A 174 57.53 -6.55 27.57
N ARG A 175 57.78 -5.84 26.47
CA ARG A 175 57.62 -4.43 26.10
C ARG A 175 57.77 -4.35 24.57
N THR A 176 57.15 -3.32 23.99
CA THR A 176 57.62 -2.39 22.92
C THR A 176 58.86 -2.75 22.12
N GLU A 177 59.03 -2.41 20.84
CA GLU A 177 58.67 -1.26 19.98
C GLU A 177 58.99 -1.76 18.55
N GLY A 178 58.33 -1.40 17.45
CA GLY A 178 58.20 -0.05 16.92
C GLY A 178 58.93 0.05 15.56
N ASN A 179 58.16 0.36 14.52
CA ASN A 179 58.49 1.11 13.29
C ASN A 179 59.19 0.44 12.08
N THR A 180 58.36 0.29 11.02
CA THR A 180 58.47 0.83 9.63
C THR A 180 59.84 0.98 8.95
N VAL A 181 59.92 0.57 7.66
CA VAL A 181 60.19 1.42 6.46
C VAL A 181 60.49 0.58 5.19
N THR A 182 59.72 0.86 4.12
CA THR A 182 59.90 0.78 2.63
C THR A 182 60.53 -0.41 1.85
N GLU A 183 59.88 -0.69 0.71
CA GLU A 183 60.29 -1.32 -0.59
C GLU A 183 61.74 -1.01 -1.07
N PRO A 184 62.34 -1.65 -2.13
CA PRO A 184 61.74 -2.39 -3.28
C PRO A 184 62.49 -3.66 -3.84
N GLY A 185 61.83 -4.40 -4.75
CA GLY A 185 62.38 -4.90 -6.02
C GLY A 185 63.29 -6.17 -6.14
N SER A 186 62.69 -7.25 -6.68
CA SER A 186 63.14 -8.09 -7.82
C SER A 186 64.05 -9.35 -7.67
N HIS A 187 63.44 -10.51 -8.04
CA HIS A 187 63.91 -11.70 -8.80
C HIS A 187 64.96 -12.67 -8.17
N ASP A 188 64.89 -14.02 -8.25
CA ASP A 188 64.37 -14.91 -9.31
C ASP A 188 64.11 -16.38 -8.87
N HIS A 189 63.27 -17.08 -9.67
CA HIS A 189 63.19 -18.53 -10.01
C HIS A 189 62.95 -19.62 -8.92
N HIS A 190 62.13 -20.69 -9.11
CA HIS A 190 61.53 -21.29 -10.30
C HIS A 190 60.39 -22.29 -9.95
N SER A 191 59.33 -22.30 -10.79
CA SER A 191 58.57 -23.44 -11.37
C SER A 191 57.88 -24.50 -10.49
N ASN A 192 56.75 -25.11 -10.88
CA ASN A 192 55.87 -24.99 -12.04
C ASN A 192 54.51 -25.61 -11.70
N THR A 193 53.45 -25.04 -12.27
CA THR A 193 52.09 -25.59 -12.36
C THR A 193 51.94 -26.21 -13.74
N HIS A 194 51.33 -27.39 -13.85
CA HIS A 194 50.82 -27.91 -15.12
C HIS A 194 49.40 -28.43 -14.93
N GLN A 195 48.56 -28.00 -15.87
CA GLN A 195 47.15 -28.30 -16.05
C GLN A 195 47.01 -28.91 -17.45
N GLU A 196 46.28 -30.01 -17.58
CA GLU A 196 45.94 -30.66 -18.85
C GLU A 196 44.56 -30.20 -19.34
N ASN A 197 44.38 -30.00 -20.65
CA ASN A 197 43.54 -30.89 -21.50
C ASN A 197 43.30 -30.42 -22.96
N PHE A 198 43.30 -31.42 -23.87
CA PHE A 198 42.64 -31.62 -25.20
C PHE A 198 42.80 -30.54 -26.31
N ASP A 199 42.99 -30.84 -27.62
CA ASP A 199 42.42 -31.91 -28.47
C ASP A 199 43.15 -32.08 -29.84
N THR A 200 43.02 -33.29 -30.42
CA THR A 200 43.06 -33.77 -31.84
C THR A 200 44.11 -33.35 -32.91
N ALA A 201 44.77 -34.37 -33.50
CA ALA A 201 44.64 -34.85 -34.91
C ALA A 201 45.97 -35.15 -35.67
N GLY A 202 46.11 -36.43 -36.10
CA GLY A 202 46.59 -36.82 -37.44
C GLY A 202 48.08 -37.12 -37.66
N GLY A 203 48.41 -38.37 -38.03
CA GLY A 203 49.65 -38.71 -38.75
C GLY A 203 50.12 -40.16 -38.61
N GLU A 204 49.79 -41.00 -39.59
CA GLU A 204 50.31 -42.37 -39.78
C GLU A 204 51.85 -42.42 -39.93
N ARG A 205 52.48 -43.50 -39.42
CA ARG A 205 53.47 -44.33 -40.13
C ARG A 205 53.85 -45.59 -39.34
N THR A 206 54.01 -46.68 -40.09
CA THR A 206 54.19 -48.09 -39.72
C THR A 206 55.58 -48.47 -39.17
N PRO A 207 55.74 -49.67 -38.55
CA PRO A 207 56.90 -50.03 -37.72
C PRO A 207 57.96 -50.92 -38.41
N PRO A 208 59.20 -50.99 -37.85
CA PRO A 208 60.10 -52.13 -38.03
C PRO A 208 60.73 -52.67 -36.70
N PRO A 209 61.45 -53.82 -36.71
CA PRO A 209 61.41 -54.90 -35.69
C PRO A 209 62.63 -54.97 -34.73
N PRO A 210 62.65 -55.89 -33.72
CA PRO A 210 63.75 -56.03 -32.74
C PRO A 210 64.80 -57.08 -33.16
N PRO A 211 66.09 -56.92 -32.78
CA PRO A 211 66.78 -57.91 -31.91
C PRO A 211 68.01 -57.31 -31.13
N PRO A 212 68.95 -58.08 -30.53
CA PRO A 212 68.90 -59.17 -29.53
C PRO A 212 69.75 -58.83 -28.25
N PRO A 213 69.81 -59.70 -27.21
CA PRO A 213 70.70 -59.49 -26.05
C PRO A 213 72.11 -60.10 -26.28
N LEU A 214 73.14 -59.45 -25.73
CA LEU A 214 74.52 -59.96 -25.69
C LEU A 214 75.02 -60.09 -24.23
N PRO A 215 76.00 -61.00 -23.98
CA PRO A 215 76.23 -61.61 -22.67
C PRO A 215 77.42 -61.06 -21.88
N ASP A 216 77.44 -61.50 -20.63
CA ASP A 216 78.36 -61.20 -19.54
C ASP A 216 79.78 -61.80 -19.72
N ASN A 217 80.71 -61.29 -18.89
CA ASN A 217 82.09 -61.73 -18.59
C ASN A 217 83.27 -61.17 -19.40
N GLN A 218 84.02 -60.28 -18.75
CA GLN A 218 85.49 -60.31 -18.73
C GLN A 218 86.02 -59.71 -17.40
N VAL A 219 86.87 -60.48 -16.71
CA VAL A 219 87.56 -60.14 -15.44
C VAL A 219 88.95 -59.50 -15.73
N PRO A 220 89.74 -59.02 -14.73
CA PRO A 220 90.18 -57.64 -14.58
C PRO A 220 91.63 -57.37 -15.03
N ALA A 221 91.93 -56.13 -15.44
CA ALA A 221 93.31 -55.67 -15.64
C ALA A 221 93.91 -55.13 -14.33
N VAL A 222 95.15 -55.55 -14.05
CA VAL A 222 95.99 -55.25 -12.88
C VAL A 222 96.31 -53.76 -12.74
N GLN A 223 96.16 -53.22 -11.51
CA GLN A 223 96.57 -51.86 -11.14
C GLN A 223 98.06 -51.78 -10.72
N PRO A 224 98.79 -50.69 -11.01
CA PRO A 224 100.12 -50.40 -10.45
C PRO A 224 100.02 -49.70 -9.06
N PRO A 225 101.14 -49.57 -8.30
CA PRO A 225 101.13 -49.52 -6.84
C PRO A 225 100.62 -48.21 -6.25
N THR A 226 99.92 -48.31 -5.12
CA THR A 226 99.32 -47.20 -4.37
C THR A 226 100.38 -46.31 -3.71
N ARG A 227 100.47 -45.05 -4.14
CA ARG A 227 101.03 -43.99 -3.29
C ARG A 227 100.15 -43.89 -2.03
N GLN A 228 100.74 -44.02 -0.85
CA GLN A 228 100.03 -43.73 0.40
C GLN A 228 99.58 -42.28 0.36
N ARG A 229 98.26 -42.07 0.49
CA ARG A 229 97.67 -40.74 0.51
C ARG A 229 97.75 -40.19 1.94
N ASP A 230 98.31 -38.99 2.07
CA ASP A 230 98.46 -38.28 3.34
C ASP A 230 97.14 -37.72 3.88
N TYR A 231 96.09 -37.74 3.07
CA TYR A 231 94.76 -37.21 3.39
C TYR A 231 93.69 -38.24 3.10
N ASN A 232 92.67 -38.32 3.96
CA ASN A 232 91.53 -39.20 3.78
C ASN A 232 90.23 -38.52 4.22
N TRP A 233 89.11 -38.98 3.65
CA TRP A 233 87.78 -38.58 4.10
C TRP A 233 87.48 -39.20 5.47
N LYS A 234 86.97 -38.40 6.41
CA LYS A 234 86.50 -38.86 7.72
C LYS A 234 85.09 -38.32 7.98
N LEU A 235 84.27 -39.12 8.65
CA LEU A 235 82.93 -38.72 9.08
C LEU A 235 83.05 -37.55 10.06
N ALA A 236 82.52 -36.39 9.67
CA ALA A 236 82.54 -35.16 10.46
C ALA A 236 81.25 -34.99 11.29
N GLY A 237 80.14 -35.58 10.83
CA GLY A 237 78.87 -35.52 11.52
C GLY A 237 77.71 -35.90 10.60
N VAL A 238 76.52 -35.44 10.96
CA VAL A 238 75.29 -35.60 10.18
C VAL A 238 74.65 -34.23 9.96
N THR A 239 73.90 -34.07 8.87
CA THR A 239 73.12 -32.85 8.62
C THR A 239 71.96 -32.72 9.62
N GLU A 240 71.36 -31.53 9.68
CA GLU A 240 70.06 -31.38 10.33
C GLU A 240 69.01 -32.27 9.63
N CYS A 241 67.99 -32.66 10.40
CA CYS A 241 66.93 -33.51 9.89
C CYS A 241 66.00 -32.69 8.98
N SER A 242 65.65 -33.22 7.80
CA SER A 242 64.80 -32.52 6.83
C SER A 242 63.36 -32.23 7.30
N ALA A 243 62.90 -32.93 8.35
CA ALA A 243 61.59 -32.73 8.95
C ALA A 243 61.67 -32.83 10.48
N SER A 244 60.86 -32.06 11.19
CA SER A 244 60.78 -32.07 12.67
C SER A 244 59.94 -33.23 13.24
N CYS A 245 59.09 -33.85 12.41
CA CYS A 245 58.23 -34.98 12.74
C CYS A 245 57.85 -35.75 11.46
N GLY A 246 57.26 -36.94 11.57
CA GLY A 246 56.72 -37.65 10.41
C GLY A 246 57.78 -38.27 9.49
N LYS A 247 58.97 -38.61 10.01
CA LYS A 247 60.13 -39.18 9.28
C LYS A 247 60.80 -38.16 8.35
N GLY A 248 61.81 -37.49 8.91
CA GLY A 248 62.81 -36.76 8.14
C GLY A 248 64.01 -37.63 7.79
N PHE A 249 64.90 -37.09 6.99
CA PHE A 249 66.15 -37.71 6.59
C PHE A 249 67.31 -36.79 6.94
N ARG A 250 68.43 -37.38 7.35
CA ARG A 250 69.71 -36.69 7.53
C ARG A 250 70.80 -37.46 6.79
N TYR A 251 71.83 -36.75 6.37
CA TYR A 251 72.92 -37.30 5.57
C TYR A 251 74.22 -37.24 6.37
N SER A 252 75.04 -38.29 6.25
CA SER A 252 76.41 -38.26 6.79
C SER A 252 77.27 -37.26 6.02
N VAL A 253 77.96 -36.39 6.77
CA VAL A 253 78.85 -35.36 6.24
C VAL A 253 80.28 -35.82 6.41
N PHE A 254 81.01 -35.91 5.30
CA PHE A 254 82.43 -36.28 5.29
C PHE A 254 83.28 -35.04 5.02
N GLN A 255 84.34 -34.87 5.81
CA GLN A 255 85.32 -33.80 5.63
C GLN A 255 86.69 -34.39 5.32
N CYS A 256 87.47 -33.68 4.52
CA CYS A 256 88.85 -34.06 4.25
C CYS A 256 89.72 -33.76 5.47
N VAL A 257 90.42 -34.77 5.98
CA VAL A 257 91.33 -34.62 7.12
C VAL A 257 92.71 -35.16 6.79
N HIS A 258 93.74 -34.59 7.41
CA HIS A 258 95.09 -35.14 7.33
C HIS A 258 95.21 -36.42 8.17
N ARG A 259 95.83 -37.45 7.60
CA ARG A 259 95.75 -38.85 8.08
C ARG A 259 96.39 -39.06 9.47
N LEU A 260 97.40 -38.28 9.82
CA LEU A 260 98.17 -38.45 11.07
C LEU A 260 97.69 -37.59 12.25
N ASN A 261 97.16 -36.40 12.00
CA ASN A 261 96.75 -35.45 13.04
C ASN A 261 95.24 -35.14 13.02
N HIS A 262 94.49 -35.68 12.05
CA HIS A 262 93.04 -35.55 11.90
C HIS A 262 92.52 -34.11 11.81
N VAL A 263 93.38 -33.15 11.49
CA VAL A 263 92.97 -31.74 11.31
C VAL A 263 92.21 -31.62 10.00
N GLN A 264 91.11 -30.87 10.02
CA GLN A 264 90.32 -30.56 8.83
C GLN A 264 91.16 -29.71 7.86
N VAL A 265 91.18 -30.14 6.61
CA VAL A 265 91.88 -29.45 5.52
C VAL A 265 90.94 -29.23 4.35
N SER A 266 91.41 -28.50 3.34
CA SER A 266 90.63 -28.25 2.12
C SER A 266 90.27 -29.55 1.40
N ASP A 267 89.02 -29.65 0.94
CA ASP A 267 88.47 -30.78 0.19
C ASP A 267 89.28 -31.17 -1.05
N ALA A 268 90.02 -30.22 -1.64
CA ALA A 268 90.87 -30.45 -2.82
C ALA A 268 92.09 -31.34 -2.54
N LEU A 269 92.48 -31.53 -1.27
CA LEU A 269 93.62 -32.35 -0.87
C LEU A 269 93.28 -33.84 -0.71
N CYS A 270 91.98 -34.18 -0.59
CA CYS A 270 91.50 -35.55 -0.63
C CYS A 270 91.03 -35.89 -2.05
N ASP A 271 91.26 -37.13 -2.49
CA ASP A 271 90.77 -37.57 -3.79
C ASP A 271 89.23 -37.65 -3.79
N SER A 272 88.61 -36.92 -4.71
CA SER A 272 87.17 -36.89 -4.92
C SER A 272 86.59 -38.27 -5.26
N SER A 273 87.33 -39.14 -5.94
CA SER A 273 86.87 -40.51 -6.26
C SER A 273 86.80 -41.43 -5.04
N SER A 274 87.50 -41.07 -3.96
CA SER A 274 87.49 -41.80 -2.69
C SER A 274 86.52 -41.22 -1.65
N ARG A 275 85.77 -40.17 -2.01
CA ARG A 275 84.75 -39.58 -1.12
C ARG A 275 83.60 -40.58 -0.94
N PRO A 276 83.32 -41.05 0.29
CA PRO A 276 82.15 -41.89 0.54
C PRO A 276 80.87 -41.15 0.13
N SER A 277 79.93 -41.87 -0.47
CA SER A 277 78.59 -41.33 -0.72
C SER A 277 77.90 -41.01 0.61
N PRO A 278 77.24 -39.85 0.76
CA PRO A 278 76.45 -39.56 1.95
C PRO A 278 75.43 -40.67 2.20
N GLN A 279 75.56 -41.37 3.33
CA GLN A 279 74.60 -42.37 3.77
C GLN A 279 73.38 -41.66 4.36
N GLU A 280 72.20 -42.08 3.91
CA GLU A 280 70.90 -41.62 4.39
C GLU A 280 70.50 -42.36 5.67
N GLU A 281 70.14 -41.60 6.70
CA GLU A 281 69.55 -42.11 7.94
C GLU A 281 68.20 -41.44 8.21
N ALA A 282 67.21 -42.24 8.63
CA ALA A 282 65.92 -41.72 9.04
C ALA A 282 66.00 -41.09 10.45
N CYS A 283 65.43 -39.90 10.61
CA CYS A 283 65.37 -39.15 11.87
C CYS A 283 63.95 -38.63 12.13
N ASN A 284 63.66 -38.25 13.38
CA ASN A 284 62.38 -37.66 13.78
C ASN A 284 61.14 -38.51 13.41
N LEU A 285 61.14 -39.76 13.90
CA LEU A 285 60.09 -40.75 13.63
C LEU A 285 58.80 -40.52 14.43
N GLN A 286 58.77 -39.54 15.36
CA GLN A 286 57.57 -39.20 16.09
C GLN A 286 56.44 -38.71 15.17
N PRO A 287 55.17 -39.01 15.50
CA PRO A 287 54.03 -38.47 14.77
C PRO A 287 54.00 -36.94 14.82
N CYS A 288 53.61 -36.31 13.73
CA CYS A 288 53.32 -34.88 13.72
C CYS A 288 52.02 -34.57 14.50
N PRO A 289 51.82 -33.32 14.96
CA PRO A 289 50.54 -32.88 15.50
C PRO A 289 49.39 -33.14 14.51
N ALA A 290 48.21 -33.48 15.02
CA ALA A 290 47.02 -33.69 14.19
C ALA A 290 46.50 -32.35 13.65
N PHE A 291 46.00 -32.34 12.42
CA PHE A 291 45.50 -31.14 11.74
C PHE A 291 44.21 -31.43 10.97
N TRP A 292 43.46 -30.37 10.67
CA TRP A 292 42.27 -30.46 9.81
C TRP A 292 42.68 -30.50 8.34
N ASP A 293 42.35 -31.60 7.68
CA ASP A 293 42.45 -31.76 6.24
C ASP A 293 41.13 -31.33 5.58
N ILE A 294 41.21 -30.34 4.69
CA ILE A 294 40.05 -29.66 4.10
C ILE A 294 39.92 -30.09 2.64
N GLY A 295 38.85 -30.81 2.32
CA GLY A 295 38.52 -31.21 0.96
C GLY A 295 37.92 -30.09 0.12
N GLU A 296 37.77 -30.36 -1.18
CA GLU A 296 37.11 -29.45 -2.13
C GLU A 296 35.60 -29.33 -1.85
N TRP A 297 35.02 -28.21 -2.28
CA TRP A 297 33.58 -28.00 -2.23
C TRP A 297 32.87 -28.83 -3.30
N SER A 298 31.71 -29.39 -2.94
CA SER A 298 30.81 -30.07 -3.86
C SER A 298 30.22 -29.10 -4.88
N GLU A 299 29.61 -29.63 -5.94
CA GLU A 299 28.69 -28.86 -6.76
C GLU A 299 27.59 -28.22 -5.91
N CYS A 300 27.14 -27.05 -6.35
CA CYS A 300 26.09 -26.30 -5.67
C CYS A 300 24.76 -27.08 -5.75
N SER A 301 24.01 -27.15 -4.66
CA SER A 301 22.72 -27.87 -4.61
C SER A 301 21.65 -27.34 -5.56
N LYS A 302 21.86 -26.16 -6.15
CA LYS A 302 21.00 -25.55 -7.17
C LYS A 302 21.84 -25.11 -8.36
N THR A 303 21.22 -25.00 -9.53
CA THR A 303 21.84 -24.53 -10.78
C THR A 303 21.72 -23.02 -11.00
N CYS A 304 20.85 -22.33 -10.24
CA CYS A 304 20.69 -20.88 -10.25
C CYS A 304 20.21 -20.39 -8.87
N GLY A 305 20.51 -19.12 -8.52
CA GLY A 305 20.15 -18.51 -7.23
C GLY A 305 20.99 -18.99 -6.03
N LEU A 306 20.40 -18.92 -4.83
CA LEU A 306 21.02 -19.31 -3.55
C LEU A 306 20.94 -20.83 -3.34
N GLY A 307 22.10 -21.49 -3.33
CA GLY A 307 22.26 -22.90 -3.00
C GLY A 307 23.25 -23.14 -1.86
N MET A 308 23.48 -24.42 -1.55
CA MET A 308 24.47 -24.86 -0.56
C MET A 308 25.48 -25.80 -1.21
N GLN A 309 26.74 -25.68 -0.79
CA GLN A 309 27.83 -26.58 -1.14
C GLN A 309 28.43 -27.17 0.14
N HIS A 310 28.87 -28.43 0.05
CA HIS A 310 29.41 -29.19 1.18
C HIS A 310 30.85 -29.59 0.88
N ARG A 311 31.72 -29.63 1.89
CA ARG A 311 33.08 -30.16 1.78
C ARG A 311 33.40 -31.13 2.89
N GLN A 312 34.32 -32.06 2.64
CA GLN A 312 34.80 -32.97 3.68
C GLN A 312 35.86 -32.29 4.54
N VAL A 313 35.76 -32.45 5.86
CA VAL A 313 36.75 -31.98 6.83
C VAL A 313 37.13 -33.16 7.71
N LEU A 314 38.37 -33.62 7.58
CA LEU A 314 38.88 -34.83 8.25
C LEU A 314 40.04 -34.47 9.17
N CYS A 315 40.05 -35.02 10.39
CA CYS A 315 41.21 -34.87 11.27
C CYS A 315 42.28 -35.89 10.86
N ARG A 316 43.45 -35.42 10.44
CA ARG A 316 44.55 -36.26 9.95
C ARG A 316 45.82 -36.07 10.76
N GLN A 317 46.62 -37.13 10.82
CA GLN A 317 47.91 -37.12 11.50
C GLN A 317 48.96 -37.85 10.65
N VAL A 318 50.14 -37.25 10.50
CA VAL A 318 51.26 -37.85 9.76
C VAL A 318 52.07 -38.73 10.71
N TYR A 319 52.18 -40.01 10.36
CA TYR A 319 53.02 -40.99 11.04
C TYR A 319 54.03 -41.56 10.05
N ALA A 320 55.30 -41.20 10.22
CA ALA A 320 56.31 -41.41 9.19
C ALA A 320 55.79 -40.93 7.82
N ASN A 321 55.86 -41.76 6.77
CA ASN A 321 55.41 -41.38 5.43
C ASN A 321 53.90 -41.59 5.17
N ARG A 322 53.07 -41.84 6.20
CA ARG A 322 51.64 -42.10 6.02
C ARG A 322 50.79 -41.09 6.77
N THR A 323 49.88 -40.46 6.05
CA THR A 323 48.84 -39.62 6.62
C THR A 323 47.61 -40.48 6.92
N LEU A 324 47.26 -40.61 8.19
CA LEU A 324 46.13 -41.41 8.64
C LEU A 324 44.99 -40.52 9.12
N ASN A 325 43.76 -40.97 8.91
CA ASN A 325 42.58 -40.35 9.51
C ASN A 325 42.51 -40.76 10.98
N VAL A 326 42.48 -39.78 11.86
CA VAL A 326 42.39 -39.98 13.31
C VAL A 326 41.06 -39.42 13.82
N HIS A 327 40.71 -39.78 15.05
CA HIS A 327 39.47 -39.31 15.65
C HIS A 327 39.50 -37.78 15.82
N THR A 328 38.36 -37.11 15.60
CA THR A 328 38.22 -35.64 15.61
C THR A 328 38.68 -34.98 16.91
N SER A 329 38.65 -35.72 18.03
CA SER A 329 39.17 -35.26 19.32
C SER A 329 40.65 -34.84 19.29
N HIS A 330 41.47 -35.43 18.40
CA HIS A 330 42.89 -35.08 18.28
C HIS A 330 43.10 -33.68 17.69
N CYS A 331 42.14 -33.15 16.93
CA CYS A 331 42.15 -31.81 16.36
C CYS A 331 41.30 -30.81 17.17
N ARG A 332 40.77 -31.18 18.34
CA ARG A 332 39.84 -30.34 19.14
C ARG A 332 40.45 -29.00 19.60
N HIS A 333 41.77 -28.95 19.71
CA HIS A 333 42.52 -27.75 20.06
C HIS A 333 42.66 -26.77 18.88
N LEU A 334 42.24 -27.17 17.68
CA LEU A 334 42.20 -26.36 16.47
C LEU A 334 40.75 -26.04 16.12
N GLU A 335 40.50 -24.82 15.68
CA GLU A 335 39.19 -24.39 15.22
C GLU A 335 38.73 -25.27 14.03
N GLN A 336 37.51 -25.81 14.12
CA GLN A 336 37.00 -26.72 13.11
C GLN A 336 36.53 -25.93 11.88
N PRO A 337 37.05 -26.23 10.68
CA PRO A 337 36.59 -25.59 9.45
C PRO A 337 35.13 -25.90 9.13
N GLU A 338 34.44 -24.93 8.51
CA GLU A 338 33.04 -25.08 8.08
C GLU A 338 32.89 -26.24 7.08
N THR A 339 31.90 -27.10 7.29
CA THR A 339 31.59 -28.24 6.41
C THR A 339 30.54 -27.92 5.34
N ALA A 340 29.84 -26.78 5.48
CA ALA A 340 28.83 -26.30 4.55
C ALA A 340 28.97 -24.79 4.36
N SER A 341 28.79 -24.32 3.13
CA SER A 341 28.82 -22.91 2.78
C SER A 341 27.74 -22.59 1.73
N THR A 342 27.30 -21.34 1.67
CA THR A 342 26.32 -20.88 0.68
C THR A 342 27.00 -20.56 -0.65
N CYS A 343 26.46 -21.07 -1.75
CA CYS A 343 26.87 -20.74 -3.11
C CYS A 343 25.82 -19.82 -3.77
N GLN A 344 26.28 -18.75 -4.41
CA GLN A 344 25.43 -17.77 -5.11
C GLN A 344 25.67 -17.89 -6.62
N LEU A 345 24.72 -18.49 -7.33
CA LEU A 345 24.72 -18.59 -8.80
C LEU A 345 23.87 -17.47 -9.42
N LYS A 346 23.87 -17.39 -10.77
CA LYS A 346 23.05 -16.43 -11.52
C LYS A 346 21.57 -16.54 -11.13
N ILE A 347 20.86 -15.41 -11.15
CA ILE A 347 19.46 -15.31 -10.75
C ILE A 347 18.58 -16.08 -11.76
N CYS A 348 17.65 -16.91 -11.28
CA CYS A 348 16.80 -17.76 -12.14
C CYS A 348 15.73 -16.98 -12.92
N SER A 349 15.26 -15.87 -12.33
CA SER A 349 14.15 -15.06 -12.80
C SER A 349 14.37 -13.60 -12.37
N GLU A 350 14.30 -12.66 -13.32
CA GLU A 350 14.62 -11.25 -13.10
C GLU A 350 13.50 -10.34 -13.60
N TRP A 351 13.31 -9.20 -12.93
CA TRP A 351 12.39 -8.18 -13.40
C TRP A 351 13.01 -7.36 -14.52
N GLN A 352 12.30 -7.24 -15.64
CA GLN A 352 12.71 -6.39 -16.75
C GLN A 352 11.68 -5.29 -17.04
N ILE A 353 12.19 -4.09 -17.28
CA ILE A 353 11.41 -2.95 -17.74
C ILE A 353 11.24 -3.08 -19.26
N ARG A 354 10.00 -3.14 -19.73
CA ARG A 354 9.66 -3.35 -21.15
C ARG A 354 9.44 -2.06 -21.90
N THR A 355 8.93 -1.05 -21.21
CA THR A 355 8.64 0.24 -21.80
C THR A 355 9.26 1.36 -21.00
N ASP A 356 9.52 2.47 -21.68
CA ASP A 356 9.78 3.74 -21.01
C ASP A 356 8.52 4.23 -20.30
N TRP A 357 8.69 5.23 -19.43
CA TRP A 357 7.58 5.89 -18.77
C TRP A 357 6.61 6.51 -19.78
N THR A 358 5.31 6.31 -19.55
CA THR A 358 4.25 7.01 -20.27
C THR A 358 4.29 8.52 -19.98
N SER A 359 3.61 9.30 -20.82
CA SER A 359 3.35 10.73 -20.53
C SER A 359 2.61 10.87 -19.20
N CYS A 360 2.90 11.95 -18.46
CA CYS A 360 2.21 12.24 -17.21
C CYS A 360 0.69 12.29 -17.43
N SER A 361 -0.09 11.70 -16.51
CA SER A 361 -1.55 11.64 -16.61
C SER A 361 -2.23 13.01 -16.62
N VAL A 362 -1.53 14.06 -16.19
CA VAL A 362 -2.00 15.44 -16.15
C VAL A 362 -1.03 16.38 -16.88
N PRO A 363 -1.54 17.47 -17.50
CA PRO A 363 -0.69 18.46 -18.16
C PRO A 363 -0.04 19.46 -17.20
N CYS A 364 -0.53 19.59 -15.96
CA CYS A 364 0.04 20.42 -14.90
C CYS A 364 -0.28 19.79 -13.53
N GLY A 365 0.50 20.11 -12.51
CA GLY A 365 0.32 19.62 -11.14
C GLY A 365 0.82 18.19 -10.95
N LEU A 366 0.39 17.57 -9.84
CA LEU A 366 0.73 16.20 -9.50
C LEU A 366 -0.11 15.23 -10.33
N GLY A 367 0.56 14.45 -11.18
CA GLY A 367 -0.01 13.31 -11.89
C GLY A 367 0.78 12.04 -11.63
N GLN A 368 0.48 11.02 -12.42
CA GLN A 368 1.17 9.74 -12.39
C GLN A 368 1.57 9.34 -13.81
N ARG A 369 2.73 8.72 -13.93
CA ARG A 369 3.20 8.05 -15.13
C ARG A 369 3.43 6.58 -14.80
N SER A 370 3.11 5.71 -15.74
CA SER A 370 3.27 4.26 -15.60
C SER A 370 4.19 3.68 -16.68
N ARG A 371 4.80 2.53 -16.39
CA ARG A 371 5.61 1.74 -17.34
C ARG A 371 5.36 0.26 -17.16
N GLU A 372 5.63 -0.55 -18.17
CA GLU A 372 5.44 -1.99 -18.10
C GLU A 372 6.68 -2.69 -17.49
N VAL A 373 6.45 -3.47 -16.44
CA VAL A 373 7.45 -4.26 -15.71
C VAL A 373 7.00 -5.72 -15.72
N ARG A 374 7.85 -6.63 -16.20
CA ARG A 374 7.53 -8.05 -16.35
C ARG A 374 8.62 -8.94 -15.74
N CYS A 375 8.21 -10.03 -15.11
CA CYS A 375 9.11 -11.09 -14.68
C CYS A 375 9.54 -11.95 -15.88
N VAL A 376 10.84 -12.18 -16.03
CA VAL A 376 11.40 -13.01 -17.11
C VAL A 376 12.25 -14.14 -16.57
N SER A 377 12.20 -15.30 -17.22
CA SER A 377 13.05 -16.45 -16.89
C SER A 377 14.48 -16.28 -17.41
N ASN A 378 15.35 -17.22 -17.04
CA ASN A 378 16.70 -17.35 -17.57
C ASN A 378 16.77 -17.63 -19.10
N VAL A 379 15.66 -17.99 -19.74
CA VAL A 379 15.54 -18.21 -21.20
C VAL A 379 14.93 -16.98 -21.91
N GLY A 380 14.46 -15.99 -21.13
CA GLY A 380 13.86 -14.75 -21.65
C GLY A 380 12.35 -14.79 -21.81
N ASP A 381 11.70 -15.89 -21.45
CA ASP A 381 10.24 -16.03 -21.49
C ASP A 381 9.57 -15.31 -20.33
N PHE A 382 8.33 -14.85 -20.56
CA PHE A 382 7.51 -14.29 -19.49
C PHE A 382 7.00 -15.39 -18.58
N VAL A 383 7.34 -15.27 -17.31
CA VAL A 383 6.89 -16.17 -16.25
C VAL A 383 5.99 -15.40 -15.28
N PRO A 384 5.17 -16.10 -14.49
CA PRO A 384 4.38 -15.48 -13.44
C PRO A 384 5.23 -14.61 -12.50
N ASP A 385 4.66 -13.51 -12.02
CA ASP A 385 5.33 -12.51 -11.18
C ASP A 385 5.87 -13.12 -9.87
N GLU A 386 5.25 -14.20 -9.39
CA GLU A 386 5.68 -14.95 -8.19
C GLU A 386 7.00 -15.69 -8.37
N GLU A 387 7.41 -15.98 -9.61
CA GLU A 387 8.72 -16.58 -9.88
C GLU A 387 9.84 -15.55 -9.66
N CYS A 388 9.56 -14.26 -9.81
CA CYS A 388 10.49 -13.20 -9.48
C CYS A 388 10.36 -12.78 -8.02
N ASN A 389 11.47 -12.29 -7.46
CA ASN A 389 11.44 -11.71 -6.13
C ASN A 389 10.65 -10.39 -6.15
N MET A 390 9.42 -10.39 -5.63
CA MET A 390 8.55 -9.20 -5.57
C MET A 390 9.20 -8.00 -4.86
N ASN A 391 10.15 -8.20 -3.95
CA ASN A 391 10.86 -7.10 -3.28
C ASN A 391 11.80 -6.33 -4.21
N LEU A 392 12.20 -6.95 -5.32
CA LEU A 392 13.04 -6.34 -6.35
C LEU A 392 12.22 -5.81 -7.53
N ARG A 393 10.88 -5.87 -7.46
CA ARG A 393 10.00 -5.40 -8.54
C ARG A 393 10.23 -3.90 -8.76
N PRO A 394 10.73 -3.48 -9.93
CA PRO A 394 10.86 -2.08 -10.25
C PRO A 394 9.52 -1.37 -10.14
N VAL A 395 9.53 -0.12 -9.68
CA VAL A 395 8.33 0.71 -9.59
C VAL A 395 7.72 0.85 -10.99
N ASP A 396 6.45 0.46 -11.12
CA ASP A 396 5.65 0.51 -12.35
C ASP A 396 4.77 1.77 -12.43
N VAL A 397 4.62 2.51 -11.32
CA VAL A 397 3.88 3.77 -11.24
C VAL A 397 4.67 4.81 -10.45
N GLU A 398 4.93 5.97 -11.04
CA GLU A 398 5.66 7.07 -10.42
C GLU A 398 4.84 8.36 -10.48
N ASN A 399 4.92 9.17 -9.43
CA ASN A 399 4.31 10.50 -9.43
C ASN A 399 5.17 11.46 -10.27
N CYS A 400 4.51 12.21 -11.15
CA CYS A 400 5.12 13.28 -11.92
C CYS A 400 4.54 14.62 -11.47
N ASP A 401 5.40 15.62 -11.25
CA ASP A 401 4.98 16.99 -11.00
C ASP A 401 5.24 17.82 -12.25
N MET A 402 4.16 18.19 -12.94
CA MET A 402 4.21 19.06 -14.14
C MET A 402 4.18 20.56 -13.76
N GLY A 403 4.42 20.89 -12.50
CA GLY A 403 4.49 22.25 -11.97
C GLY A 403 3.14 22.78 -11.47
N ALA A 404 3.15 23.92 -10.80
CA ALA A 404 1.92 24.52 -10.29
C ALA A 404 0.91 24.77 -11.43
N CYS A 405 -0.28 24.19 -11.33
CA CYS A 405 -1.38 24.57 -12.20
C CYS A 405 -1.73 26.04 -11.96
N ALA A 406 -1.52 26.89 -12.96
CA ALA A 406 -1.90 28.28 -12.87
C ALA A 406 -3.42 28.39 -12.63
N LYS A 407 -3.84 29.13 -11.60
CA LYS A 407 -5.22 29.63 -11.51
C LYS A 407 -5.37 30.66 -12.62
N SER A 408 -5.92 30.26 -13.76
CA SER A 408 -6.02 31.10 -14.94
C SER A 408 -7.47 31.31 -15.35
N TRP A 409 -7.73 32.46 -15.96
CA TRP A 409 -8.98 32.70 -16.67
C TRP A 409 -9.02 31.82 -17.92
N PHE A 410 -9.95 30.88 -17.96
CA PHE A 410 -10.29 30.15 -19.17
C PHE A 410 -11.43 30.88 -19.86
N TYR A 411 -11.37 30.97 -21.18
CA TYR A 411 -12.46 31.53 -21.96
C TYR A 411 -12.72 30.67 -23.19
N THR A 412 -13.98 30.61 -23.61
CA THR A 412 -14.31 30.00 -24.89
C THR A 412 -13.96 30.96 -26.02
N GLU A 413 -13.88 30.44 -27.24
CA GLU A 413 -13.97 31.30 -28.42
C GLU A 413 -15.27 32.12 -28.38
N TRP A 414 -15.26 33.26 -29.07
CA TRP A 414 -16.47 34.05 -29.22
C TRP A 414 -17.56 33.22 -29.91
N GLY A 415 -18.80 33.31 -29.42
CA GLY A 415 -19.93 32.75 -30.13
C GLY A 415 -19.95 33.25 -31.58
N ASN A 416 -20.18 32.34 -32.52
CA ASN A 416 -20.28 32.67 -33.95
C ASN A 416 -21.52 33.50 -34.28
N THR A 417 -22.43 33.65 -33.33
CA THR A 417 -23.66 34.44 -33.43
C THR A 417 -23.50 35.76 -32.68
N CYS A 418 -23.70 36.87 -33.38
CA CYS A 418 -23.87 38.18 -32.76
C CYS A 418 -25.30 38.26 -32.19
N SER A 419 -25.52 38.99 -31.08
CA SER A 419 -26.86 39.17 -30.51
C SER A 419 -27.85 39.82 -31.49
N ALA A 420 -27.34 40.54 -32.49
CA ALA A 420 -28.12 41.17 -33.54
C ALA A 420 -27.89 40.43 -34.87
N GLU A 421 -28.99 40.11 -35.59
CA GLU A 421 -28.94 39.49 -36.92
C GLU A 421 -28.35 40.44 -37.98
N CYS A 422 -28.40 41.75 -37.73
CA CYS A 422 -27.86 42.82 -38.56
C CYS A 422 -27.56 44.04 -37.67
N GLY A 423 -26.74 44.97 -38.13
CA GLY A 423 -26.31 46.15 -37.37
C GLY A 423 -25.32 45.82 -36.25
N MET A 424 -25.20 46.74 -35.28
CA MET A 424 -24.33 46.55 -34.11
C MET A 424 -24.98 45.61 -33.10
N GLY A 425 -24.24 44.58 -32.69
CA GLY A 425 -24.63 43.67 -31.62
C GLY A 425 -23.44 43.33 -30.73
N VAL A 426 -23.67 42.41 -29.80
CA VAL A 426 -22.66 41.93 -28.87
C VAL A 426 -22.58 40.42 -28.99
N ARG A 427 -21.37 39.90 -29.17
CA ARG A 427 -21.10 38.47 -29.04
C ARG A 427 -20.56 38.22 -27.65
N THR A 428 -21.06 37.17 -27.01
CA THR A 428 -20.62 36.76 -25.68
C THR A 428 -19.75 35.51 -25.78
N ARG A 429 -18.83 35.35 -24.83
CA ARG A 429 -18.06 34.11 -24.65
C ARG A 429 -18.13 33.67 -23.20
N GLY A 430 -17.98 32.37 -22.95
CA GLY A 430 -17.82 31.88 -21.59
C GLY A 430 -16.47 32.34 -21.05
N VAL A 431 -16.43 32.90 -19.84
CA VAL A 431 -15.20 33.20 -19.10
C VAL A 431 -15.32 32.59 -17.71
N LEU A 432 -14.42 31.67 -17.38
CA LEU A 432 -14.48 30.82 -16.19
C LEU A 432 -13.10 30.83 -15.50
N CYS A 433 -13.09 31.08 -14.19
CA CYS A 433 -11.91 30.88 -13.35
C CYS A 433 -11.96 29.44 -12.84
N LEU A 434 -11.02 28.59 -13.26
CA LEU A 434 -10.97 27.20 -12.82
C LEU A 434 -9.70 26.94 -11.99
N THR A 435 -9.88 26.14 -10.94
CA THR A 435 -8.81 25.55 -10.13
C THR A 435 -8.96 24.04 -10.16
N ASN A 436 -7.87 23.29 -10.24
CA ASN A 436 -7.87 21.83 -10.46
C ASN A 436 -8.33 20.96 -9.27
N HIS A 437 -9.13 21.50 -8.35
CA HIS A 437 -9.78 20.71 -7.31
C HIS A 437 -11.29 20.93 -7.37
N VAL A 438 -12.02 19.83 -7.52
CA VAL A 438 -13.48 19.74 -7.54
C VAL A 438 -14.05 20.44 -6.31
N GLY A 439 -14.58 21.64 -6.50
CA GLY A 439 -15.17 22.43 -5.42
C GLY A 439 -15.48 23.86 -5.86
N SER A 440 -16.70 24.09 -6.33
CA SER A 440 -17.22 25.44 -6.53
C SER A 440 -17.41 26.15 -5.19
N LEU A 441 -16.58 27.15 -4.86
CA LEU A 441 -16.78 28.18 -3.82
C LEU A 441 -15.66 29.25 -3.92
N PRO A 442 -15.92 30.49 -3.48
CA PRO A 442 -16.39 31.66 -4.24
C PRO A 442 -15.31 32.37 -5.12
N LEU A 443 -15.79 33.33 -5.92
CA LEU A 443 -15.14 34.12 -6.99
C LEU A 443 -13.88 34.96 -6.62
N GLU A 444 -13.15 34.64 -5.56
CA GLU A 444 -12.17 35.55 -4.93
C GLU A 444 -10.70 35.13 -5.10
N GLY A 445 -10.39 34.36 -6.16
CA GLY A 445 -9.07 33.74 -6.33
C GLY A 445 -8.37 33.91 -7.68
N CYS A 446 -9.04 34.46 -8.70
CA CYS A 446 -8.38 34.84 -9.95
C CYS A 446 -8.08 36.34 -9.90
N GLY A 447 -6.83 36.73 -10.17
CA GLY A 447 -6.38 38.12 -10.12
C GLY A 447 -7.22 39.08 -10.98
N ASN A 448 -7.03 40.38 -10.78
CA ASN A 448 -7.88 41.49 -11.25
C ASN A 448 -8.02 41.64 -12.78
N GLU A 449 -7.37 40.81 -13.59
CA GLU A 449 -7.40 40.88 -15.07
C GLU A 449 -8.40 39.87 -15.67
N ARG A 450 -9.68 39.98 -15.31
CA ARG A 450 -10.75 39.18 -15.93
C ARG A 450 -10.86 39.52 -17.43
N PRO A 451 -10.70 38.56 -18.35
CA PRO A 451 -10.93 38.78 -19.77
C PRO A 451 -12.38 39.22 -20.03
N PRO A 452 -12.62 40.11 -21.00
CA PRO A 452 -13.98 40.58 -21.31
C PRO A 452 -14.82 39.40 -21.81
N ASP A 453 -16.02 39.25 -21.27
CA ASP A 453 -17.02 38.24 -21.66
C ASP A 453 -17.97 38.73 -22.77
N SER A 454 -17.83 39.99 -23.18
CA SER A 454 -18.61 40.65 -24.22
C SER A 454 -17.72 41.42 -25.20
N GLN A 455 -18.02 41.32 -26.49
CA GLN A 455 -17.37 42.10 -27.55
C GLN A 455 -18.40 42.60 -28.56
N VAL A 456 -18.23 43.85 -29.00
CA VAL A 456 -19.08 44.45 -30.04
C VAL A 456 -18.78 43.79 -31.39
N CYS A 457 -19.84 43.38 -32.09
CA CYS A 457 -19.82 42.88 -33.46
C CYS A 457 -20.74 43.75 -34.34
N ASN A 458 -20.42 43.83 -35.63
CA ASN A 458 -21.28 44.50 -36.62
C ASN A 458 -21.56 43.51 -37.74
N ASN A 459 -22.82 43.10 -37.88
CA ASN A 459 -23.27 42.11 -38.86
C ASN A 459 -23.71 42.72 -40.20
N GLY A 460 -23.29 43.96 -40.50
CA GLY A 460 -23.64 44.67 -41.73
C GLY A 460 -24.97 45.41 -41.64
N PRO A 461 -25.34 46.22 -42.65
CA PRO A 461 -26.56 47.02 -42.62
C PRO A 461 -27.83 46.16 -42.58
N CYS A 462 -28.80 46.52 -41.73
CA CYS A 462 -30.10 45.86 -41.68
C CYS A 462 -30.91 46.21 -42.93
N GLU A 463 -31.23 45.20 -43.75
CA GLU A 463 -32.18 45.39 -44.84
C GLU A 463 -33.59 45.43 -44.25
N ASN A 464 -34.32 46.52 -44.50
CA ASN A 464 -35.67 46.75 -43.96
C ASN A 464 -36.63 45.66 -44.45
N ARG A 465 -36.84 44.64 -43.63
CA ARG A 465 -37.74 43.52 -43.91
C ARG A 465 -38.98 43.59 -43.02
N ILE A 466 -40.14 43.50 -43.65
CA ILE A 466 -41.45 43.42 -43.00
C ILE A 466 -41.80 41.94 -42.96
N GLU A 467 -42.09 41.37 -41.79
CA GLU A 467 -42.40 39.94 -41.64
C GLU A 467 -43.48 39.67 -40.57
N TRP A 468 -44.21 38.56 -40.73
CA TRP A 468 -45.15 38.09 -39.71
C TRP A 468 -44.38 37.49 -38.53
N PHE A 469 -44.60 38.04 -37.34
CA PHE A 469 -44.07 37.50 -36.10
C PHE A 469 -45.16 36.77 -35.32
N THR A 470 -44.82 35.60 -34.78
CA THR A 470 -45.76 34.79 -33.98
C THR A 470 -45.27 34.64 -32.55
N GLY A 471 -46.12 34.97 -31.57
CA GLY A 471 -45.85 34.70 -30.16
C GLY A 471 -45.94 33.20 -29.82
N PRO A 472 -45.58 32.83 -28.58
CA PRO A 472 -45.76 31.46 -28.11
C PRO A 472 -47.24 31.05 -28.11
N TRP A 473 -47.51 29.75 -28.29
CA TRP A 473 -48.85 29.19 -28.15
C TRP A 473 -49.34 29.27 -26.70
N SER A 474 -50.63 29.53 -26.52
CA SER A 474 -51.32 29.45 -25.24
C SER A 474 -51.32 28.03 -24.70
N GLN A 475 -51.66 27.86 -23.42
CA GLN A 475 -52.02 26.55 -22.92
C GLN A 475 -53.18 25.95 -23.74
N CYS A 476 -53.19 24.62 -23.84
CA CYS A 476 -54.25 23.90 -24.53
C CYS A 476 -55.59 24.17 -23.82
N SER A 477 -56.66 24.42 -24.58
CA SER A 477 -57.98 24.71 -24.02
C SER A 477 -58.61 23.55 -23.23
N ALA A 478 -58.02 22.36 -23.30
CA ALA A 478 -58.43 21.16 -22.59
C ALA A 478 -57.26 20.63 -21.74
N GLU A 479 -57.56 20.02 -20.60
CA GLU A 479 -56.55 19.43 -19.70
C GLU A 479 -56.15 17.99 -20.12
N CYS A 480 -56.95 17.35 -20.97
CA CYS A 480 -56.72 16.04 -21.55
C CYS A 480 -57.54 15.89 -22.86
N GLY A 481 -57.18 14.97 -23.74
CA GLY A 481 -57.84 14.79 -25.04
C GLY A 481 -57.55 15.90 -26.07
N ALA A 482 -58.47 16.10 -27.02
CA ALA A 482 -58.33 17.09 -28.08
C ALA A 482 -58.76 18.49 -27.62
N GLY A 483 -57.91 19.48 -27.81
CA GLY A 483 -58.16 20.89 -27.53
C GLY A 483 -57.61 21.80 -28.63
N SER A 484 -57.68 23.11 -28.40
CA SER A 484 -57.06 24.11 -29.27
C SER A 484 -56.17 25.05 -28.47
N GLN A 485 -55.08 25.51 -29.10
CA GLN A 485 -54.19 26.52 -28.57
C GLN A 485 -54.14 27.71 -29.52
N GLN A 486 -54.04 28.93 -28.98
CA GLN A 486 -54.04 30.18 -29.72
C GLN A 486 -52.71 30.91 -29.53
N ARG A 487 -52.26 31.68 -30.52
CA ARG A 487 -51.07 32.53 -30.41
C ARG A 487 -51.30 33.89 -31.02
N SER A 488 -50.55 34.89 -30.56
CA SER A 488 -50.55 36.21 -31.19
C SER A 488 -49.77 36.17 -32.52
N VAL A 489 -50.31 36.82 -33.54
CA VAL A 489 -49.66 37.00 -34.85
C VAL A 489 -49.69 38.48 -35.18
N VAL A 490 -48.53 39.12 -35.22
CA VAL A 490 -48.36 40.57 -35.40
C VAL A 490 -47.40 40.85 -36.56
N CYS A 491 -47.66 41.93 -37.30
CA CYS A 491 -46.79 42.36 -38.40
C CYS A 491 -45.73 43.31 -37.82
N LEU A 492 -44.45 42.99 -38.01
CA LEU A 492 -43.34 43.81 -37.51
C LEU A 492 -42.43 44.23 -38.66
N MET A 493 -41.93 45.46 -38.60
CA MET A 493 -40.83 45.96 -39.41
C MET A 493 -39.56 46.00 -38.56
N ARG A 494 -38.50 45.34 -39.02
CA ARG A 494 -37.18 45.40 -38.39
C ARG A 494 -36.38 46.53 -39.04
N SER A 495 -36.01 47.51 -38.22
CA SER A 495 -35.21 48.68 -38.62
C SER A 495 -34.01 48.84 -37.68
N ASP A 496 -33.08 49.75 -38.01
CA ASP A 496 -31.88 50.01 -37.22
C ASP A 496 -32.16 50.51 -35.78
N GLU A 497 -33.35 51.07 -35.52
CA GLU A 497 -33.79 51.57 -34.21
C GLU A 497 -34.62 50.55 -33.41
N GLY A 498 -34.81 49.34 -33.94
CA GLY A 498 -35.54 48.24 -33.30
C GLY A 498 -36.75 47.75 -34.09
N PHE A 499 -37.72 47.18 -33.37
CA PHE A 499 -38.92 46.59 -33.94
C PHE A 499 -40.09 47.56 -33.87
N ALA A 500 -40.68 47.91 -35.02
CA ALA A 500 -41.91 48.70 -35.08
C ALA A 500 -43.10 47.78 -35.41
N ILE A 501 -44.18 47.87 -34.63
CA ILE A 501 -45.43 47.18 -34.94
C ILE A 501 -46.08 47.90 -36.12
N MET A 502 -46.15 47.21 -37.26
CA MET A 502 -46.77 47.74 -38.47
C MET A 502 -48.25 47.31 -38.54
N PRO A 503 -49.09 48.09 -39.22
CA PRO A 503 -50.45 47.67 -39.54
C PRO A 503 -50.48 46.34 -40.30
N LEU A 504 -51.50 45.51 -40.07
CA LEU A 504 -51.60 44.14 -40.65
C LEU A 504 -51.53 44.09 -42.19
N TYR A 505 -51.85 45.19 -42.88
CA TYR A 505 -51.82 45.24 -44.35
C TYR A 505 -50.39 45.28 -44.92
N GLU A 506 -49.38 45.74 -44.17
CA GLU A 506 -47.99 45.79 -44.64
C GLU A 506 -47.37 44.40 -44.81
N CYS A 507 -47.86 43.41 -44.06
CA CYS A 507 -47.48 42.01 -44.21
C CYS A 507 -48.47 41.20 -45.09
N SER A 508 -49.47 41.84 -45.70
CA SER A 508 -50.55 41.13 -46.41
C SER A 508 -50.09 40.36 -47.67
N SER A 509 -48.97 40.77 -48.26
CA SER A 509 -48.32 40.06 -49.36
C SER A 509 -47.59 38.78 -48.93
N LEU A 510 -47.43 38.56 -47.62
CA LEU A 510 -46.78 37.39 -47.03
C LEU A 510 -47.82 36.44 -46.46
N GLU A 511 -47.55 35.14 -46.55
CA GLU A 511 -48.45 34.10 -46.03
C GLU A 511 -48.62 34.25 -44.51
N ARG A 512 -49.84 34.54 -44.06
CA ARG A 512 -50.12 34.78 -42.64
C ARG A 512 -50.10 33.48 -41.85
N PRO A 513 -49.24 33.36 -40.82
CA PRO A 513 -49.19 32.17 -39.99
C PRO A 513 -50.51 31.92 -39.24
N LEU A 514 -50.84 30.65 -39.00
CA LEU A 514 -52.03 30.25 -38.24
C LEU A 514 -51.99 30.84 -36.83
N SER A 515 -53.08 31.49 -36.41
CA SER A 515 -53.25 32.03 -35.05
C SER A 515 -53.88 31.01 -34.08
N GLN A 516 -54.32 29.86 -34.59
CA GLN A 516 -54.94 28.78 -33.82
C GLN A 516 -54.52 27.42 -34.40
N GLN A 517 -54.21 26.47 -33.53
CA GLN A 517 -53.94 25.08 -33.92
C GLN A 517 -54.56 24.08 -32.94
N SER A 518 -54.80 22.85 -33.39
CA SER A 518 -55.24 21.75 -32.53
C SER A 518 -54.09 21.28 -31.62
N CYS A 519 -54.43 20.87 -30.40
CA CYS A 519 -53.54 20.19 -29.46
C CYS A 519 -54.20 18.87 -29.04
N ASN A 520 -53.45 17.77 -29.07
CA ASN A 520 -53.94 16.48 -28.59
C ASN A 520 -53.10 16.08 -27.36
N LEU A 521 -53.71 16.14 -26.18
CA LEU A 521 -53.16 15.66 -24.92
C LEU A 521 -53.53 14.18 -24.72
N LYS A 522 -52.98 13.56 -23.68
CA LYS A 522 -53.28 12.15 -23.33
C LYS A 522 -54.80 11.95 -23.19
N ALA A 523 -55.28 10.76 -23.55
CA ALA A 523 -56.68 10.36 -23.39
C ALA A 523 -57.16 10.62 -21.95
N CYS A 524 -58.36 11.19 -21.79
CA CYS A 524 -58.86 11.62 -20.48
C CYS A 524 -59.23 10.43 -19.58
N GLY A 525 -59.38 9.23 -20.15
CA GLY A 525 -59.77 8.03 -19.42
C GLY A 525 -61.22 8.10 -18.93
N ALA A 526 -61.66 7.08 -18.19
CA ALA A 526 -63.01 7.05 -17.65
C ALA A 526 -63.14 8.01 -16.44
N LYS A 527 -64.13 8.92 -16.47
CA LYS A 527 -64.40 9.90 -15.41
C LYS A 527 -65.85 9.81 -14.92
N TRP A 528 -66.08 10.16 -13.65
CA TRP A 528 -67.43 10.25 -13.08
C TRP A 528 -68.12 11.53 -13.56
N TYR A 529 -69.29 11.37 -14.16
CA TYR A 529 -70.20 12.45 -14.53
C TYR A 529 -71.46 12.38 -13.67
N HIS A 530 -72.04 13.52 -13.36
CA HIS A 530 -73.28 13.58 -12.60
C HIS A 530 -74.22 14.67 -13.13
N THR A 531 -75.52 14.47 -12.98
CA THR A 531 -76.51 15.51 -13.27
C THR A 531 -76.57 16.53 -12.14
N ASP A 532 -77.28 17.63 -12.38
CA ASP A 532 -77.74 18.48 -11.29
C ASP A 532 -78.66 17.69 -10.34
N TRP A 533 -78.76 18.17 -9.09
CA TRP A 533 -79.66 17.58 -8.11
C TRP A 533 -81.13 17.77 -8.49
N SER A 534 -81.95 16.76 -8.23
CA SER A 534 -83.40 16.87 -8.32
C SER A 534 -83.94 17.94 -7.39
N ALA A 535 -85.18 18.37 -7.63
CA ALA A 535 -85.94 19.10 -6.62
C ALA A 535 -85.98 18.29 -5.31
N CYS A 536 -85.88 18.99 -4.18
CA CYS A 536 -85.95 18.35 -2.88
C CYS A 536 -87.33 17.72 -2.68
N SER A 537 -87.38 16.48 -2.16
CA SER A 537 -88.66 15.76 -1.98
C SER A 537 -89.63 16.45 -1.02
N LYS A 538 -89.13 17.35 -0.17
CA LYS A 538 -89.94 18.23 0.68
C LYS A 538 -89.42 19.66 0.62
N THR A 539 -90.31 20.63 0.74
CA THR A 539 -89.94 22.06 0.77
C THR A 539 -89.45 22.54 2.14
N CYS A 540 -89.68 21.76 3.21
CA CYS A 540 -89.24 22.03 4.58
C CYS A 540 -89.32 20.75 5.44
N GLU A 541 -88.82 20.80 6.68
CA GLU A 541 -88.83 19.68 7.65
C GLU A 541 -88.08 18.42 7.19
N GLY A 542 -87.00 18.60 6.43
CA GLY A 542 -86.10 17.53 6.01
C GLY A 542 -86.69 16.66 4.89
N GLY A 543 -86.14 16.84 3.69
CA GLY A 543 -86.34 16.00 2.51
C GLY A 543 -85.01 15.45 1.98
N PHE A 544 -85.07 14.77 0.84
CA PHE A 544 -83.89 14.28 0.13
C PHE A 544 -83.99 14.65 -1.34
N ARG A 545 -82.83 14.88 -1.96
CA ARG A 545 -82.68 15.09 -3.40
C ARG A 545 -81.75 14.03 -3.96
N VAL A 546 -81.97 13.65 -5.21
CA VAL A 546 -81.20 12.60 -5.90
C VAL A 546 -80.63 13.14 -7.19
N ARG A 547 -79.51 12.58 -7.64
CA ARG A 547 -78.92 12.86 -8.95
C ARG A 547 -78.42 11.56 -9.58
N GLU A 548 -78.37 11.52 -10.90
CA GLU A 548 -77.75 10.38 -11.59
C GLU A 548 -76.24 10.56 -11.62
N VAL A 549 -75.51 9.47 -11.37
CA VAL A 549 -74.04 9.42 -11.43
C VAL A 549 -73.64 8.28 -12.34
N ARG A 550 -72.84 8.56 -13.38
CA ARG A 550 -72.38 7.55 -14.34
C ARG A 550 -70.89 7.73 -14.62
N CYS A 551 -70.15 6.62 -14.65
CA CYS A 551 -68.79 6.62 -15.13
C CYS A 551 -68.80 6.52 -16.65
N LEU A 552 -68.23 7.49 -17.34
CA LEU A 552 -68.19 7.53 -18.81
C LEU A 552 -66.74 7.55 -19.30
N SER A 553 -66.46 6.77 -20.35
CA SER A 553 -65.19 6.81 -21.09
C SER A 553 -65.13 7.98 -22.08
N ASP A 554 -63.99 8.15 -22.73
CA ASP A 554 -63.74 9.18 -23.76
C ASP A 554 -64.77 9.12 -24.93
N ASP A 555 -65.40 7.97 -25.16
CA ASP A 555 -66.40 7.74 -26.23
C ASP A 555 -67.85 8.05 -25.79
N MET A 556 -68.04 8.64 -24.60
CA MET A 556 -69.34 8.89 -23.96
C MET A 556 -70.17 7.62 -23.72
N GLN A 557 -69.50 6.49 -23.55
CA GLN A 557 -70.11 5.21 -23.20
C GLN A 557 -69.89 4.89 -21.73
N SER A 558 -70.81 4.13 -21.13
CA SER A 558 -70.66 3.67 -19.75
C SER A 558 -69.40 2.81 -19.61
N SER A 559 -68.56 3.15 -18.63
CA SER A 559 -67.31 2.48 -18.35
C SER A 559 -67.24 2.08 -16.87
N GLU A 560 -66.45 1.05 -16.54
CA GLU A 560 -66.14 0.67 -15.15
C GLU A 560 -64.74 1.17 -14.73
N GLY A 561 -64.07 1.96 -15.58
CA GLY A 561 -62.69 2.41 -15.36
C GLY A 561 -62.52 3.57 -14.37
N CYS A 562 -63.59 4.05 -13.72
CA CYS A 562 -63.51 5.12 -12.74
C CYS A 562 -63.21 4.59 -11.33
N ASP A 563 -62.44 5.33 -10.55
CA ASP A 563 -62.18 4.99 -9.15
C ASP A 563 -63.44 5.15 -8.29
N GLU A 564 -63.92 4.07 -7.68
CA GLU A 564 -65.10 4.05 -6.81
C GLU A 564 -64.95 4.92 -5.56
N LEU A 565 -63.71 5.20 -5.10
CA LEU A 565 -63.48 6.11 -3.96
C LEU A 565 -63.86 7.56 -4.28
N LEU A 566 -63.84 7.93 -5.55
CA LEU A 566 -64.17 9.27 -6.04
C LEU A 566 -65.61 9.38 -6.56
N ARG A 567 -66.42 8.32 -6.41
CA ARG A 567 -67.80 8.30 -6.89
C ARG A 567 -68.65 9.35 -6.15
N PRO A 568 -69.22 10.33 -6.86
CA PRO A 568 -70.10 11.33 -6.26
C PRO A 568 -71.35 10.69 -5.63
N ALA A 569 -71.83 11.23 -4.52
CA ALA A 569 -73.05 10.73 -3.86
C ALA A 569 -74.30 10.92 -4.74
N GLU A 570 -75.14 9.88 -4.84
CA GLU A 570 -76.39 9.90 -5.62
C GLU A 570 -77.59 10.47 -4.86
N LYS A 571 -77.47 10.61 -3.53
CA LYS A 571 -78.54 11.10 -2.65
C LYS A 571 -77.97 12.01 -1.57
N GLU A 572 -78.67 13.12 -1.30
CA GLU A 572 -78.31 14.10 -0.29
C GLU A 572 -79.57 14.62 0.43
N ASP A 573 -79.46 14.88 1.73
CA ASP A 573 -80.53 15.49 2.53
C ASP A 573 -80.62 17.01 2.26
N CYS A 574 -81.84 17.52 2.14
CA CYS A 574 -82.10 18.91 1.80
C CYS A 574 -83.27 19.49 2.58
N ASN A 575 -83.32 20.83 2.66
CA ASN A 575 -84.36 21.61 3.35
C ASN A 575 -84.59 21.20 4.82
N PRO A 576 -83.58 21.26 5.70
CA PRO A 576 -83.71 20.89 7.11
C PRO A 576 -84.51 21.91 7.95
N GLU A 577 -84.87 23.07 7.38
CA GLU A 577 -85.52 24.17 8.10
C GLU A 577 -87.04 24.02 8.23
N PRO A 578 -87.67 24.56 9.30
CA PRO A 578 -89.12 24.54 9.48
C PRO A 578 -89.85 25.49 8.53
N CYS A 579 -91.02 25.09 8.01
CA CYS A 579 -91.82 25.89 7.07
C CYS A 579 -92.37 27.17 7.70
N ILE A 580 -91.98 28.34 7.19
CA ILE A 580 -92.57 29.64 7.54
C ILE A 580 -93.25 30.25 6.29
N PRO A 581 -94.54 30.62 6.33
CA PRO A 581 -95.24 31.21 5.19
C PRO A 581 -94.89 32.70 5.00
N TYR A 582 -94.64 33.10 3.75
CA TYR A 582 -94.25 34.46 3.35
C TYR A 582 -95.50 35.27 2.93
N ILE A 583 -95.75 36.41 3.58
CA ILE A 583 -96.77 37.39 3.19
C ILE A 583 -96.05 38.53 2.47
N ASP A 584 -96.48 38.87 1.25
CA ASP A 584 -95.89 39.95 0.43
C ASP A 584 -96.24 41.34 1.02
N ASP A 585 -95.22 42.05 1.49
CA ASP A 585 -95.30 43.39 2.12
C ASP A 585 -95.78 44.52 1.16
N ASN A 586 -95.94 44.23 -0.13
CA ASN A 586 -96.40 45.21 -1.13
C ASN A 586 -97.92 45.24 -1.37
N CYS A 587 -98.69 44.34 -0.76
CA CYS A 587 -100.13 44.29 -0.92
C CYS A 587 -100.82 45.17 0.15
N LYS A 588 -101.26 46.38 -0.22
CA LYS A 588 -102.00 47.32 0.65
C LYS A 588 -103.37 47.65 0.09
N ASP A 589 -104.36 47.75 0.96
CA ASP A 589 -105.73 48.13 0.59
C ASP A 589 -105.82 49.58 0.13
N LYS A 590 -106.51 49.83 -0.99
CA LYS A 590 -106.66 51.16 -1.59
C LYS A 590 -107.72 52.03 -0.91
N TYR A 591 -108.69 51.41 -0.24
CA TYR A 591 -109.77 52.11 0.48
C TYR A 591 -109.91 51.58 1.91
N PHE A 592 -110.27 52.45 2.86
CA PHE A 592 -110.32 52.12 4.28
C PHE A 592 -111.51 51.20 4.66
N ASN A 593 -112.54 51.12 3.83
CA ASN A 593 -113.73 50.28 4.01
C ASN A 593 -113.60 48.89 3.35
N CYS A 594 -112.37 48.46 3.04
CA CYS A 594 -112.10 47.15 2.45
C CYS A 594 -112.48 45.96 3.36
N ASN A 595 -112.62 46.18 4.66
CA ASN A 595 -113.21 45.19 5.58
C ASN A 595 -114.68 44.87 5.26
N VAL A 596 -115.46 45.83 4.75
CA VAL A 596 -116.85 45.63 4.35
C VAL A 596 -116.93 44.74 3.10
N VAL A 597 -115.96 44.87 2.19
CA VAL A 597 -115.83 44.05 0.97
C VAL A 597 -115.60 42.57 1.32
N VAL A 598 -114.79 42.31 2.36
CA VAL A 598 -114.58 40.96 2.90
C VAL A 598 -115.85 40.42 3.56
N GLN A 599 -116.51 41.21 4.42
CA GLN A 599 -117.75 40.80 5.10
C GLN A 599 -118.90 40.53 4.12
N ALA A 600 -118.96 41.27 3.01
CA ALA A 600 -119.93 41.06 1.93
C ALA A 600 -119.54 39.97 0.92
N ARG A 601 -118.40 39.28 1.11
CA ARG A 601 -117.86 38.21 0.23
C ARG A 601 -117.63 38.66 -1.23
N LEU A 602 -117.31 39.92 -1.45
CA LEU A 602 -117.14 40.50 -2.78
C LEU A 602 -115.71 40.30 -3.35
N CYS A 603 -114.79 39.73 -2.57
CA CYS A 603 -113.40 39.42 -2.97
C CYS A 603 -113.25 38.41 -4.13
N VAL A 604 -114.35 37.83 -4.61
CA VAL A 604 -114.37 36.93 -5.77
C VAL A 604 -114.24 37.71 -7.08
N TYR A 605 -114.65 38.98 -7.10
CA TYR A 605 -114.56 39.81 -8.29
C TYR A 605 -113.20 40.53 -8.34
N ASP A 606 -112.53 40.46 -9.49
CA ASP A 606 -111.15 40.96 -9.67
C ASP A 606 -110.99 42.44 -9.30
N TYR A 607 -112.01 43.26 -9.58
CA TYR A 607 -112.02 44.65 -9.18
C TYR A 607 -111.80 44.81 -7.66
N TYR A 608 -112.56 44.08 -6.84
CA TYR A 608 -112.42 44.14 -5.38
C TYR A 608 -111.16 43.44 -4.86
N LYS A 609 -110.73 42.37 -5.53
CA LYS A 609 -109.51 41.63 -5.20
C LYS A 609 -108.24 42.47 -5.37
N MET A 610 -108.18 43.30 -6.41
CA MET A 610 -107.08 44.23 -6.64
C MET A 610 -107.16 45.47 -5.75
N THR A 611 -108.36 45.97 -5.49
CA THR A 611 -108.57 47.22 -4.75
C THR A 611 -108.44 47.04 -3.23
N CYS A 612 -108.83 45.87 -2.73
CA CYS A 612 -108.78 45.46 -1.33
C CYS A 612 -107.86 44.25 -1.15
N CYS A 613 -106.64 44.39 -1.67
CA CYS A 613 -105.63 43.33 -1.76
C CYS A 613 -105.30 42.71 -0.39
N ALA A 614 -105.00 43.53 0.62
CA ALA A 614 -104.56 43.05 1.93
C ALA A 614 -105.72 42.36 2.69
N SER A 615 -106.89 42.99 2.71
CA SER A 615 -108.09 42.46 3.36
C SER A 615 -108.59 41.16 2.72
N CYS A 616 -108.64 41.08 1.39
CA CYS A 616 -109.09 39.87 0.69
C CYS A 616 -108.06 38.72 0.79
N SER A 617 -106.77 39.03 0.83
CA SER A 617 -105.71 38.02 1.02
C SER A 617 -105.69 37.45 2.44
N LEU A 618 -105.96 38.28 3.46
CA LEU A 618 -106.07 37.83 4.85
C LEU A 618 -107.25 36.87 5.08
N GLU A 619 -108.40 37.12 4.45
CA GLU A 619 -109.57 36.25 4.57
C GLU A 619 -109.40 34.92 3.82
N ALA A 620 -108.76 34.94 2.65
CA ALA A 620 -108.40 33.73 1.91
C ALA A 620 -107.49 32.81 2.75
N HIS A 621 -106.59 33.39 3.54
CA HIS A 621 -105.74 32.67 4.49
C HIS A 621 -106.53 32.08 5.67
N LYS A 622 -107.49 32.80 6.25
CA LYS A 622 -108.37 32.28 7.33
C LYS A 622 -109.27 31.13 6.86
N GLN A 623 -109.79 31.20 5.64
CA GLN A 623 -110.61 30.11 5.07
C GLN A 623 -109.76 28.87 4.71
N SER A 624 -108.51 29.07 4.28
CA SER A 624 -107.54 27.99 4.07
C SER A 624 -107.20 27.26 5.37
N MET A 625 -106.99 27.98 6.49
CA MET A 625 -106.71 27.34 7.78
C MET A 625 -107.91 26.60 8.38
N ASN A 626 -109.14 27.08 8.20
CA ASN A 626 -110.33 26.37 8.68
C ASN A 626 -110.71 25.15 7.83
N ARG A 627 -110.31 25.09 6.56
CA ARG A 627 -110.52 23.91 5.70
C ARG A 627 -109.53 22.77 5.95
N GLY A 628 -108.44 23.02 6.66
CA GLY A 628 -107.48 22.00 7.09
C GLY A 628 -107.77 21.36 8.46
N ARG A 629 -108.90 21.70 9.10
CA ARG A 629 -109.27 21.22 10.43
C ARG A 629 -110.67 20.57 10.49
N SER A 630 -111.21 20.11 9.36
CA SER A 630 -112.38 19.20 9.26
C SER A 630 -111.96 17.86 8.71
#